data_AF-A0AAW0NJL8-F1
#
_entry.id   AF-A0AAW0NJL8-F1
#
_cell.length_a   1.000
_cell.length_b   1.000
_cell.length_c   1.000
_cell.angle_alpha   90.00
_cell.angle_beta   90.00
_cell.angle_gamma   90.00
#
_symmetry.space_group_name_H-M   'P 1'
#
loop_
_entity.id
_entity.type
_entity.pdbx_description
1 polymer ?
#
loop_
_entity_poly.entity_id
_entity_poly.type
_entity_poly.pdbx_seq_one_letter_code
_entity_poly.pdbx_strand_id
1 'polypeptide(L)'
;MDPREAAQAIFPSMARALQKYLRTTKQQHCHSMESIQQHLAFCITNNMTPKAFLESYLSAGPTLQYSKDHWLSRQWTLISEASVTSGLKDGAVFLLKCVDFSLVVTTKKIPYIQMSEEYIDPKSHKFVLRLQSETSV
;
A
#
# COMPACT_ATOMS: atom_id res chain seq x y z
N MET A 1 3.96 25.45 -30.92
CA MET A 1 3.50 24.07 -31.20
C MET A 1 2.78 23.60 -29.96
N ASP A 2 1.50 23.30 -30.05
CA ASP A 2 0.74 22.81 -28.90
C ASP A 2 1.22 21.40 -28.52
N PRO A 3 1.54 21.12 -27.24
CA PRO A 3 2.06 19.81 -26.81
C PRO A 3 1.13 18.65 -27.15
N ARG A 4 -0.19 18.90 -27.22
CA ARG A 4 -1.20 17.93 -27.65
C ARG A 4 -1.08 17.59 -29.14
N GLU A 5 -0.81 18.59 -29.97
CA GLU A 5 -0.66 18.43 -31.42
C GLU A 5 0.63 17.68 -31.76
N ALA A 6 1.72 17.98 -31.04
CA ALA A 6 2.97 17.23 -31.11
C ALA A 6 2.79 15.76 -30.69
N ALA A 7 2.06 15.51 -29.60
CA ALA A 7 1.73 14.15 -29.16
C ALA A 7 0.91 13.38 -30.22
N GLN A 8 -0.07 14.02 -30.85
CA GLN A 8 -0.88 13.42 -31.92
C GLN A 8 -0.06 13.10 -33.17
N ALA A 9 0.91 13.93 -33.53
CA ALA A 9 1.79 13.69 -34.67
C ALA A 9 2.76 12.51 -34.44
N ILE A 10 3.26 12.36 -33.20
CA ILE A 10 4.25 11.33 -32.85
C ILE A 10 3.60 9.98 -32.58
N PHE A 11 2.41 9.97 -31.96
CA PHE A 11 1.75 8.75 -31.50
C PHE A 11 1.60 7.64 -32.57
N PRO A 12 1.20 7.90 -33.83
CA PRO A 12 1.06 6.87 -34.86
C PRO A 12 2.33 6.05 -35.11
N SER A 13 3.52 6.65 -34.95
CA SER A 13 4.81 5.98 -35.15
C SER A 13 5.10 4.89 -34.12
N MET A 14 4.56 5.02 -32.90
CA MET A 14 4.80 4.10 -31.77
C MET A 14 3.57 3.30 -31.35
N ALA A 15 2.36 3.73 -31.77
CA ALA A 15 1.09 3.15 -31.36
C ALA A 15 1.04 1.63 -31.57
N ARG A 16 1.46 1.15 -32.75
CA ARG A 16 1.42 -0.28 -33.08
C ARG A 16 2.30 -1.12 -32.15
N ALA A 17 3.51 -0.66 -31.83
CA ALA A 17 4.43 -1.38 -30.96
C ALA A 17 3.92 -1.41 -29.51
N LEU A 18 3.46 -0.25 -29.02
CA LEU A 18 2.92 -0.11 -27.67
C LEU A 18 1.65 -0.94 -27.47
N GLN A 19 0.69 -0.86 -28.40
CA GLN A 19 -0.54 -1.66 -28.34
C GLN A 19 -0.26 -3.16 -28.40
N LYS A 20 0.71 -3.59 -29.23
CA LYS A 20 1.15 -5.00 -29.27
C LYS A 20 1.71 -5.45 -27.92
N TYR A 21 2.54 -4.63 -27.29
CA TYR A 21 3.08 -4.90 -25.95
C TYR A 21 1.96 -5.02 -24.91
N LEU A 22 1.10 -4.00 -24.80
CA LEU A 22 -0.02 -3.94 -23.86
C LEU A 22 -1.00 -5.12 -24.03
N ARG A 23 -1.21 -5.59 -25.26
CA ARG A 23 -2.02 -6.78 -25.52
C ARG A 23 -1.33 -8.05 -25.02
N THR A 24 -0.01 -8.16 -25.21
CA THR A 24 0.78 -9.33 -24.81
C THR A 24 0.89 -9.43 -23.29
N THR A 25 1.06 -8.30 -22.59
CA THR A 25 1.10 -8.22 -21.13
C THR A 25 -0.28 -8.18 -20.47
N LYS A 26 -1.37 -8.27 -21.27
CA LYS A 26 -2.77 -8.15 -20.84
C LYS A 26 -3.11 -6.82 -20.14
N GLN A 27 -2.33 -5.77 -20.34
CA GLN A 27 -2.53 -4.42 -19.78
C GLN A 27 -3.41 -3.50 -20.64
N GLN A 28 -3.91 -3.97 -21.81
CA GLN A 28 -4.69 -3.14 -22.74
C GLN A 28 -5.94 -2.49 -22.10
N HIS A 29 -6.58 -3.15 -21.14
CA HIS A 29 -7.76 -2.63 -20.45
C HIS A 29 -7.45 -1.47 -19.48
N CYS A 30 -6.19 -1.34 -19.03
CA CYS A 30 -5.75 -0.28 -18.13
C CYS A 30 -5.41 1.02 -18.86
N HIS A 31 -5.18 0.97 -20.18
CA HIS A 31 -4.66 2.11 -20.95
C HIS A 31 -5.52 2.40 -22.19
N SER A 32 -6.34 3.45 -22.11
CA SER A 32 -7.07 3.97 -23.27
C SER A 32 -6.14 4.76 -24.19
N MET A 33 -6.53 4.90 -25.46
CA MET A 33 -5.77 5.72 -26.43
C MET A 33 -5.66 7.17 -25.96
N GLU A 34 -6.74 7.72 -25.38
CA GLU A 34 -6.78 9.07 -24.84
C GLU A 34 -5.81 9.24 -23.66
N SER A 35 -5.74 8.27 -22.72
CA SER A 35 -4.85 8.38 -21.56
C SER A 35 -3.38 8.32 -21.97
N ILE A 36 -3.04 7.51 -22.98
CA ILE A 36 -1.69 7.44 -23.54
C ILE A 36 -1.32 8.75 -24.22
N GLN A 37 -2.22 9.33 -25.03
CA GLN A 37 -1.98 10.62 -25.69
C GLN A 37 -1.85 11.77 -24.67
N GLN A 38 -2.67 11.78 -23.63
CA GLN A 38 -2.60 12.75 -22.55
C GLN A 38 -1.26 12.65 -21.79
N HIS A 39 -0.80 11.44 -21.49
CA HIS A 39 0.50 11.22 -20.86
C HIS A 39 1.66 11.63 -21.77
N LEU A 40 1.59 11.33 -23.07
CA LEU A 40 2.60 11.75 -24.04
C LEU A 40 2.68 13.28 -24.14
N ALA A 41 1.54 13.98 -24.21
CA ALA A 41 1.50 15.43 -24.19
C ALA A 41 2.11 16.00 -22.90
N PHE A 42 1.85 15.37 -21.75
CA PHE A 42 2.46 15.75 -20.47
C PHE A 42 3.99 15.52 -20.46
N CYS A 43 4.48 14.43 -21.04
CA CYS A 43 5.91 14.17 -21.21
C CYS A 43 6.59 15.22 -22.09
N ILE A 44 5.95 15.62 -23.20
CA ILE A 44 6.46 16.65 -24.11
C ILE A 44 6.50 18.01 -23.41
N THR A 45 5.43 18.40 -22.71
CA THR A 45 5.37 19.69 -21.99
C THR A 45 6.47 19.85 -20.95
N ASN A 46 6.87 18.76 -20.28
CA ASN A 46 7.86 18.78 -19.21
C ASN A 46 9.26 18.34 -19.67
N ASN A 47 9.52 18.27 -20.98
CA ASN A 47 10.80 17.82 -21.56
C ASN A 47 11.30 16.48 -20.96
N MET A 48 10.39 15.54 -20.71
CA MET A 48 10.75 14.24 -20.16
C MET A 48 11.46 13.36 -21.19
N THR A 49 12.28 12.44 -20.70
CA THR A 49 12.93 11.45 -21.56
C THR A 49 11.92 10.43 -22.10
N PRO A 50 12.17 9.83 -23.28
CA PRO A 50 11.33 8.73 -23.80
C PRO A 50 11.23 7.54 -22.84
N LYS A 51 12.28 7.31 -22.03
CA LYS A 51 12.28 6.28 -20.99
C LYS A 51 11.24 6.55 -19.90
N ALA A 52 11.11 7.81 -19.46
CA ALA A 52 10.14 8.19 -18.44
C ALA A 52 8.69 7.95 -18.90
N PHE A 53 8.40 8.17 -20.19
CA PHE A 53 7.10 7.81 -20.78
C PHE A 53 6.86 6.29 -20.72
N LEU A 54 7.86 5.49 -21.14
CA LEU A 54 7.74 4.03 -21.20
C LEU A 54 7.65 3.36 -19.82
N GLU A 55 8.26 3.93 -18.78
CA GLU A 55 8.21 3.37 -17.43
C GLU A 55 6.77 3.21 -16.90
N SER A 56 5.85 4.07 -17.32
CA SER A 56 4.42 3.97 -16.96
C SER A 56 3.71 2.71 -17.50
N TYR A 57 4.26 2.08 -18.53
CA TYR A 57 3.72 0.87 -19.16
C TYR A 57 4.59 -0.38 -18.90
N LEU A 58 5.90 -0.21 -18.73
CA LEU A 58 6.84 -1.30 -18.53
C LEU A 58 6.94 -1.75 -17.07
N SER A 59 6.70 -0.85 -16.12
CA SER A 59 6.60 -1.24 -14.71
C SER A 59 5.27 -1.98 -14.49
N ALA A 60 5.33 -3.10 -13.76
CA ALA A 60 4.12 -3.69 -13.20
C ALA A 60 3.58 -2.66 -12.21
N GLY A 61 2.57 -1.89 -12.64
CA GLY A 61 1.91 -0.93 -11.76
C GLY A 61 1.38 -1.61 -10.50
N PRO A 62 1.06 -0.83 -9.45
CA PRO A 62 0.46 -1.40 -8.25
C PRO A 62 -0.73 -2.29 -8.63
N THR A 63 -0.85 -3.45 -7.98
CA THR A 63 -1.91 -4.45 -8.23
C THR A 63 -3.33 -3.87 -8.16
N LEU A 64 -3.46 -2.68 -7.57
CA LEU A 64 -4.65 -1.84 -7.53
C LEU A 64 -4.36 -0.52 -8.23
N GLN A 65 -4.99 -0.28 -9.38
CA GLN A 65 -5.04 1.03 -10.02
C GLN A 65 -6.39 1.68 -9.72
N TYR A 66 -6.35 2.84 -9.06
CA TYR A 66 -7.55 3.60 -8.74
C TYR A 66 -8.13 4.24 -10.02
N SER A 67 -9.37 3.90 -10.37
CA SER A 67 -10.10 4.54 -11.47
C SER A 67 -10.36 6.02 -11.17
N LYS A 68 -10.59 6.84 -12.20
CA LYS A 68 -10.92 8.29 -12.07
C LYS A 68 -12.20 8.54 -11.24
N ASP A 69 -13.06 7.55 -11.09
CA ASP A 69 -14.28 7.59 -10.26
C ASP A 69 -14.01 7.35 -8.76
N HIS A 70 -13.08 8.12 -8.19
CA HIS A 70 -12.60 7.97 -6.81
C HIS A 70 -13.68 8.12 -5.71
N TRP A 71 -14.86 8.67 -6.06
CA TRP A 71 -15.86 9.06 -5.07
C TRP A 71 -16.73 7.88 -4.60
N LEU A 72 -16.96 6.88 -5.47
CA LEU A 72 -17.66 5.64 -5.11
C LEU A 72 -16.79 4.70 -4.27
N SER A 73 -15.46 4.84 -4.35
CA SER A 73 -14.49 4.04 -3.60
C SER A 73 -14.32 4.43 -2.13
N ARG A 74 -15.04 5.46 -1.66
CA ARG A 74 -15.09 5.86 -0.24
C ARG A 74 -16.16 5.12 0.56
N GLN A 75 -17.19 4.58 -0.10
CA GLN A 75 -18.24 3.84 0.57
C GLN A 75 -17.93 2.35 0.53
N TRP A 76 -17.75 1.77 1.71
CA TRP A 76 -17.46 0.36 1.89
C TRP A 76 -18.62 -0.31 2.60
N THR A 77 -19.12 -1.41 2.04
CA THR A 77 -20.08 -2.28 2.72
C THR A 77 -19.30 -3.33 3.50
N LEU A 78 -19.47 -3.32 4.82
CA LEU A 78 -18.96 -4.36 5.70
C LEU A 78 -19.86 -5.60 5.59
N ILE A 79 -19.27 -6.74 5.21
CA ILE A 79 -19.95 -8.04 5.20
C ILE A 79 -19.21 -8.94 6.18
N SER A 80 -19.92 -9.40 7.21
CA SER A 80 -19.37 -10.22 8.29
C SER A 80 -20.40 -11.27 8.69
N GLU A 81 -19.93 -12.49 8.98
CA GLU A 81 -20.75 -13.55 9.57
C GLU A 81 -21.04 -13.29 11.06
N ALA A 82 -20.14 -12.57 11.74
CA ALA A 82 -20.32 -12.13 13.12
C ALA A 82 -21.07 -10.80 13.19
N SER A 83 -21.69 -10.52 14.35
CA SER A 83 -22.43 -9.27 14.58
C SER A 83 -21.55 -8.03 14.37
N VAL A 84 -21.94 -7.18 13.43
CA VAL A 84 -21.23 -5.93 13.07
C VAL A 84 -21.30 -4.84 14.15
N THR A 85 -22.16 -5.01 15.16
CA THR A 85 -22.27 -4.09 16.30
C THR A 85 -21.33 -4.46 17.45
N SER A 86 -20.69 -5.63 17.39
CA SER A 86 -19.74 -6.06 18.41
C SER A 86 -18.35 -5.46 18.16
N GLY A 87 -17.58 -5.26 19.22
CA GLY A 87 -16.21 -4.79 19.11
C GLY A 87 -15.33 -5.73 18.29
N LEU A 88 -14.30 -5.17 17.64
CA LEU A 88 -13.37 -5.93 16.80
C LEU A 88 -12.61 -6.97 17.62
N LYS A 89 -12.77 -8.26 17.27
CA LYS A 89 -12.08 -9.37 17.94
C LYS A 89 -10.79 -9.72 17.22
N ASP A 90 -9.84 -10.34 17.94
CA ASP A 90 -8.67 -10.94 17.32
C ASP A 90 -9.06 -12.11 16.42
N GLY A 91 -8.43 -12.22 15.24
CA GLY A 91 -8.72 -13.29 14.28
C GLY A 91 -10.07 -13.18 13.58
N ALA A 92 -10.80 -12.07 13.74
CA ALA A 92 -12.01 -11.81 12.98
C ALA A 92 -11.70 -11.68 11.49
N VAL A 93 -12.51 -12.34 10.66
CA VAL A 93 -12.42 -12.28 9.20
C VAL A 93 -13.71 -11.66 8.68
N PHE A 94 -13.58 -10.62 7.87
CA PHE A 94 -14.72 -9.95 7.24
C PHE A 94 -14.33 -9.40 5.87
N LEU A 95 -15.34 -9.08 5.07
CA LEU A 95 -15.16 -8.50 3.75
C LEU A 95 -15.52 -7.02 3.77
N LEU A 96 -14.66 -6.20 3.18
CA LEU A 96 -15.01 -4.83 2.80
C LEU A 96 -15.27 -4.85 1.30
N LYS A 97 -16.53 -4.61 0.90
CA LYS A 97 -16.93 -4.59 -0.50
C LYS A 97 -17.12 -3.16 -0.98
N CYS A 98 -16.51 -2.85 -2.12
CA CYS A 98 -16.76 -1.66 -2.90
C CYS A 98 -17.40 -2.05 -4.25
N VAL A 99 -17.75 -1.07 -5.08
CA VAL A 99 -18.31 -1.27 -6.43
C VAL A 99 -17.34 -2.09 -7.30
N ASP A 100 -16.04 -1.77 -7.23
CA ASP A 100 -15.05 -2.28 -8.18
C ASP A 100 -14.25 -3.49 -7.66
N PHE A 101 -14.18 -3.68 -6.34
CA PHE A 101 -13.40 -4.77 -5.74
C PHE A 101 -13.83 -5.07 -4.29
N SER A 102 -13.38 -6.21 -3.80
CA SER A 102 -13.62 -6.69 -2.44
C SER A 102 -12.30 -6.98 -1.74
N LEU A 103 -12.18 -6.57 -0.48
CA LEU A 103 -11.03 -6.84 0.38
C LEU A 103 -11.41 -7.84 1.46
N VAL A 104 -10.66 -8.93 1.56
CA VAL A 104 -10.74 -9.85 2.70
C VAL A 104 -9.81 -9.32 3.79
N VAL A 105 -10.39 -8.98 4.94
CA VAL A 105 -9.66 -8.40 6.07
C VAL A 105 -9.57 -9.44 7.17
N THR A 106 -8.37 -9.64 7.72
CA THR A 106 -8.12 -10.46 8.91
C THR A 106 -7.55 -9.57 10.00
N THR A 107 -8.18 -9.56 11.17
CA THR A 107 -7.74 -8.74 12.29
C THR A 107 -6.68 -9.46 13.11
N LYS A 108 -5.68 -8.70 13.55
CA LYS A 108 -4.67 -9.16 14.51
C LYS A 108 -4.54 -8.15 15.64
N LYS A 109 -4.69 -8.62 16.86
CA LYS A 109 -4.48 -7.83 18.06
C LYS A 109 -2.99 -7.58 18.23
N ILE A 110 -2.62 -6.31 18.33
CA ILE A 110 -1.26 -5.89 18.68
C ILE A 110 -1.15 -5.93 20.21
N PRO A 111 -0.09 -6.52 20.79
CA PRO A 111 0.11 -6.49 22.23
C PRO A 111 0.29 -5.04 22.70
N TYR A 112 -0.43 -4.66 23.75
CA TYR A 112 -0.16 -3.41 24.46
C TYR A 112 1.04 -3.63 25.37
N ILE A 113 2.15 -2.93 25.09
CA ILE A 113 3.37 -3.02 25.89
C ILE A 113 3.41 -1.81 26.82
N GLN A 114 3.32 -2.06 28.12
CA GLN A 114 3.56 -1.05 29.14
C GLN A 114 4.95 -1.28 29.73
N MET A 115 5.87 -0.34 29.49
CA MET A 115 7.19 -0.33 30.09
C MET A 115 7.18 0.64 31.27
N SER A 116 7.68 0.21 32.41
CA SER A 116 7.89 1.04 33.58
C SER A 116 9.31 0.83 34.10
N GLU A 117 9.97 1.93 34.46
CA GLU A 117 11.27 1.90 35.12
C GLU A 117 11.04 2.11 36.62
N GLU A 118 11.59 1.22 37.45
CA GLU A 118 11.54 1.32 38.91
C GLU A 118 12.96 1.40 39.44
N TYR A 119 13.24 2.38 40.29
CA TYR A 119 14.53 2.51 40.96
C TYR A 119 14.63 1.44 42.06
N ILE A 120 15.49 0.45 41.85
CA ILE A 120 15.81 -0.54 42.86
C ILE A 120 16.99 -0.03 43.69
N ASP A 121 16.79 0.22 44.99
CA ASP A 121 17.86 0.62 45.90
C ASP A 121 18.99 -0.44 45.86
N PRO A 122 20.23 -0.08 45.52
CA PRO A 122 21.39 -0.98 45.54
C PRO A 122 21.62 -1.69 46.88
N LYS A 123 21.04 -1.21 47.99
CA LYS A 123 21.09 -1.87 49.30
C LYS A 123 20.08 -3.00 49.47
N SER A 124 19.01 -3.05 48.67
CA SER A 124 17.91 -4.02 48.80
C SER A 124 18.29 -5.45 48.38
N HIS A 125 19.37 -5.62 47.60
CA HIS A 125 19.84 -6.92 47.10
C HIS A 125 21.27 -7.24 47.53
N LYS A 126 21.73 -6.68 48.65
CA LYS A 126 23.06 -7.01 49.18
C LYS A 126 23.05 -8.41 49.79
N PHE A 127 23.89 -9.29 49.26
CA PHE A 127 24.26 -10.53 49.93
C PHE A 127 24.98 -10.19 51.24
N VAL A 128 24.31 -10.35 52.37
CA VAL A 128 24.90 -10.14 53.69
C VAL A 128 25.37 -11.47 54.23
N LEU A 129 26.69 -11.67 54.27
CA LEU A 129 27.31 -12.79 54.97
C LEU A 129 27.20 -12.53 56.49
N ARG A 130 26.27 -13.20 57.17
CA ARG A 130 26.17 -13.16 58.64
C ARG A 130 27.05 -14.26 59.21
N LEU A 131 28.24 -13.88 59.69
CA LEU A 131 29.11 -14.76 60.46
C LEU A 131 28.52 -14.91 61.87
N GLN A 132 27.81 -16.01 62.14
CA GLN A 132 27.46 -16.40 63.50
C GLN A 132 28.68 -17.10 64.12
N SER A 133 29.32 -16.43 65.07
CA SER A 133 30.40 -17.00 65.87
C SER A 133 29.81 -17.86 66.99
N GLU A 134 29.49 -19.13 66.69
CA GLU A 134 29.00 -20.11 67.67
C GLU A 134 30.12 -20.81 68.48
N THR A 135 31.32 -20.24 68.57
CA THR A 135 32.39 -20.81 69.42
C THR A 135 33.05 -19.74 70.28
N SER A 136 32.67 -19.71 71.55
CA SER A 136 33.41 -19.08 72.65
C SER A 136 34.73 -19.84 72.87
N VAL A 137 35.85 -19.11 72.87
CA VAL A 137 37.19 -19.63 73.25
C VAL A 137 37.24 -19.93 74.73
#